data_AF-A0A9E5G6X3-F1
#
_entry.id   AF-A0A9E5G6X3-F1
#
_cell.length_a   1.000
_cell.length_b   1.000
_cell.length_c   1.000
_cell.angle_alpha   90.00
_cell.angle_beta   90.00
_cell.angle_gamma   90.00
#
_symmetry.space_group_name_H-M   'P 1'
#
loop_
_entity.id
_entity.type
_entity.pdbx_description
1 polymer ?
#
loop_
_entity_poly.entity_id
_entity_poly.type
_entity_poly.pdbx_seq_one_letter_code
_entity_poly.pdbx_strand_id
1 'polypeptide(L)'
;MDTGGAYSDPVSIWFEKLEFLEEEIARTRLRTIPIAKLLEYLAESEPEMYMLFNLRYVKKMTWVMIEDEMSLDERSCRRIRGMLVSKGARFLNVG
;
A
#
# COMPACT_ATOMS: atom_id res chain seq x y z
N MET A 1 -15.41 12.61 -52.24
CA MET A 1 -16.50 12.13 -51.36
C MET A 1 -16.05 10.74 -50.96
N ASP A 2 -15.55 10.49 -49.76
CA ASP A 2 -16.14 10.87 -48.47
C ASP A 2 -15.23 11.69 -47.54
N THR A 3 -15.87 12.69 -46.96
CA THR A 3 -15.44 13.58 -45.88
C THR A 3 -15.96 13.04 -44.56
N GLY A 4 -15.12 12.98 -43.52
CA GLY A 4 -15.55 13.05 -42.11
C GLY A 4 -16.28 11.80 -41.57
N GLY A 5 -16.00 11.29 -40.39
CA GLY A 5 -15.06 11.68 -39.36
C GLY A 5 -14.97 10.48 -38.41
N ALA A 6 -13.87 10.37 -37.67
CA ALA A 6 -13.83 9.52 -36.50
C ALA A 6 -14.82 10.10 -35.48
N TYR A 7 -16.11 9.76 -35.61
CA TYR A 7 -17.09 10.02 -34.57
C TYR A 7 -16.78 9.02 -33.47
N SER A 8 -15.87 9.40 -32.57
CA SER A 8 -15.75 8.76 -31.27
C SER A 8 -17.08 9.00 -30.58
N ASP A 9 -18.00 8.04 -30.73
CA ASP A 9 -19.30 8.14 -30.12
C ASP A 9 -19.10 8.28 -28.59
N PRO A 10 -19.83 9.18 -27.92
CA PRO A 10 -19.67 9.42 -26.48
C PRO A 10 -19.77 8.15 -25.62
N VAL A 11 -20.50 7.13 -26.09
CA VAL A 11 -20.61 5.81 -25.44
C VAL A 11 -19.30 5.04 -25.55
N SER A 12 -18.67 5.00 -26.72
CA SER A 12 -17.35 4.38 -26.92
C SER A 12 -16.27 5.02 -26.04
N ILE A 13 -16.22 6.37 -25.97
CA ILE A 13 -15.28 7.08 -25.07
C ILE A 13 -15.55 6.71 -23.59
N TRP A 14 -16.82 6.54 -23.23
CA TRP A 14 -17.19 6.15 -21.86
C TRP A 14 -16.73 4.73 -21.53
N PHE A 15 -16.86 3.78 -22.45
CA PHE A 15 -16.34 2.43 -22.29
C PHE A 15 -14.81 2.40 -22.16
N GLU A 16 -14.07 3.13 -23.01
CA GLU A 16 -12.62 3.23 -22.92
C GLU A 16 -12.16 3.78 -21.55
N LYS A 17 -12.87 4.78 -21.01
CA LYS A 17 -12.59 5.32 -19.68
C LYS A 17 -12.87 4.32 -18.57
N LEU A 18 -13.93 3.52 -18.72
CA LEU A 18 -14.29 2.49 -17.75
C LEU A 18 -13.24 1.37 -17.72
N GLU A 19 -12.83 0.88 -18.90
CA GLU A 19 -11.76 -0.11 -19.03
C GLU A 19 -10.44 0.39 -18.42
N PHE A 20 -10.07 1.64 -18.70
CA PHE A 20 -8.88 2.26 -18.10
C PHE A 20 -8.94 2.28 -16.57
N LEU A 21 -10.10 2.64 -15.99
CA LEU A 21 -10.29 2.65 -14.54
C LEU A 21 -10.24 1.25 -13.94
N GLU A 22 -10.82 0.25 -14.60
CA GLU A 22 -10.77 -1.15 -14.16
C GLU A 22 -9.33 -1.68 -14.14
N GLU A 23 -8.52 -1.34 -15.15
CA GLU A 23 -7.11 -1.69 -15.17
C GLU A 23 -6.33 -1.02 -14.02
N GLU A 24 -6.55 0.26 -13.75
CA GLU A 24 -5.90 0.97 -12.65
C GLU A 24 -6.28 0.36 -11.29
N ILE A 25 -7.54 -0.03 -11.12
CA ILE A 25 -8.02 -0.74 -9.94
C ILE A 25 -7.34 -2.09 -9.82
N ALA A 26 -7.24 -2.87 -10.91
CA ALA A 26 -6.57 -4.16 -10.93
C ALA A 26 -5.08 -4.01 -10.56
N ARG A 27 -4.37 -3.06 -11.18
CA ARG A 27 -2.96 -2.74 -10.88
C ARG A 27 -2.77 -2.36 -9.41
N THR A 28 -3.67 -1.56 -8.86
CA THR A 28 -3.63 -1.16 -7.45
C THR A 28 -3.87 -2.36 -6.52
N ARG A 29 -4.86 -3.19 -6.82
CA ARG A 29 -5.21 -4.39 -6.05
C ARG A 29 -4.07 -5.40 -5.95
N LEU A 30 -3.30 -5.57 -7.03
CA LEU A 30 -2.11 -6.44 -7.03
C LEU A 30 -1.09 -6.06 -5.95
N ARG A 31 -1.04 -4.79 -5.54
CA ARG A 31 -0.15 -4.31 -4.47
C ARG A 31 -0.83 -4.24 -3.11
N THR A 32 -2.09 -3.81 -3.06
CA THR A 32 -2.79 -3.57 -1.79
C THR A 32 -3.24 -4.86 -1.11
N ILE A 33 -3.67 -5.88 -1.86
CA ILE A 33 -4.13 -7.15 -1.27
C ILE A 33 -3.00 -7.87 -0.51
N PRO A 34 -1.79 -8.03 -1.06
CA PRO A 34 -0.69 -8.62 -0.30
C PRO A 34 -0.32 -7.82 0.96
N ILE A 35 -0.33 -6.49 0.88
CA ILE A 35 -0.06 -5.63 2.05
C ILE A 35 -1.15 -5.82 3.11
N ALA A 36 -2.42 -5.88 2.73
CA ALA A 36 -3.51 -6.13 3.67
C ALA A 36 -3.34 -7.47 4.40
N LYS A 37 -3.04 -8.54 3.66
CA LYS A 37 -2.78 -9.87 4.24
C LYS A 37 -1.56 -9.89 5.18
N LEU A 38 -0.50 -9.16 4.82
CA LEU A 38 0.66 -8.99 5.69
C LEU A 38 0.24 -8.28 7.00
N LEU A 39 -0.55 -7.21 6.91
CA LEU A 39 -0.99 -6.46 8.08
C LEU A 39 -1.91 -7.28 8.99
N GLU A 40 -2.80 -8.10 8.44
CA GLU A 40 -3.60 -9.07 9.20
C GLU A 40 -2.70 -10.04 9.97
N TYR A 41 -1.74 -10.67 9.29
CA TYR A 41 -0.77 -11.55 9.93
C TYR A 41 0.04 -10.85 11.03
N LEU A 42 0.51 -9.61 10.79
CA LEU A 42 1.27 -8.86 11.79
C LEU A 42 0.41 -8.49 13.00
N ALA A 43 -0.87 -8.15 12.81
CA ALA A 43 -1.77 -7.82 13.89
C ALA A 43 -1.94 -9.00 14.87
N GLU A 44 -1.94 -10.23 14.37
CA GLU A 44 -2.08 -11.45 15.16
C GLU A 44 -0.76 -11.94 15.77
N SER A 45 0.32 -11.92 14.98
CA SER A 45 1.58 -12.62 15.34
C SER A 45 2.70 -11.69 15.82
N GLU A 46 2.72 -10.43 15.38
CA GLU A 46 3.79 -9.46 15.64
C GLU A 46 3.22 -8.06 15.90
N PRO A 47 2.44 -7.88 16.98
CA PRO A 47 1.66 -6.67 17.21
C PRO A 47 2.50 -5.40 17.33
N GLU A 48 3.75 -5.50 17.78
CA GLU A 48 4.69 -4.36 17.80
C GLU A 48 5.04 -3.86 16.39
N MET A 49 5.21 -4.77 15.43
CA MET A 49 5.48 -4.40 14.04
C MET A 49 4.23 -3.81 13.38
N TYR A 50 3.05 -4.36 13.68
CA TYR A 50 1.78 -3.82 13.25
C TYR A 50 1.54 -2.41 13.82
N MET A 51 1.81 -2.20 15.10
CA MET A 51 1.70 -0.90 15.75
C MET A 51 2.67 0.10 15.11
N LEU A 52 3.95 -0.24 14.97
CA LEU A 52 4.95 0.61 14.31
C LEU A 52 4.52 0.96 12.88
N PHE A 53 3.97 0.01 12.13
CA PHE A 53 3.45 0.27 10.79
C PHE A 53 2.33 1.32 10.82
N ASN A 54 1.35 1.15 11.71
CA ASN A 54 0.24 2.08 11.84
C ASN A 54 0.69 3.49 12.23
N LEU A 55 1.54 3.62 13.25
CA LEU A 55 2.03 4.92 13.69
C LEU A 55 2.83 5.62 12.59
N ARG A 56 3.73 4.88 11.91
CA ARG A 56 4.63 5.48 10.92
C ARG A 56 3.96 5.75 9.57
N TYR A 57 3.20 4.79 9.05
CA TYR A 57 2.75 4.82 7.65
C TYR A 57 1.28 5.17 7.50
N VAL A 58 0.44 4.91 8.50
CA VAL A 58 -0.98 5.29 8.49
C VAL A 58 -1.16 6.67 9.13
N LYS A 59 -0.73 6.83 10.40
CA LYS A 59 -0.85 8.09 11.16
C LYS A 59 0.22 9.13 10.81
N LYS A 60 1.25 8.75 10.05
CA LYS A 60 2.37 9.62 9.61
C LYS A 60 3.13 10.30 10.76
N MET A 61 3.24 9.64 11.91
CA MET A 61 3.96 10.18 13.08
C MET A 61 5.47 10.29 12.84
N THR A 62 6.10 11.21 13.58
CA THR A 62 7.57 11.36 13.64
C THR A 62 8.19 10.27 14.53
N TRP A 63 9.50 10.04 14.41
CA TRP A 63 10.17 9.02 15.22
C TRP A 63 10.09 9.31 16.73
N VAL A 64 10.24 10.56 17.13
CA VAL A 64 10.10 10.99 18.53
C VAL A 64 8.71 10.66 19.08
N MET A 65 7.65 10.90 18.32
CA MET A 65 6.28 10.53 18.72
C MET A 65 6.06 9.03 18.77
N ILE A 66 6.71 8.27 17.88
CA ILE A 66 6.62 6.81 17.85
C ILE A 66 7.33 6.19 19.06
N GLU A 67 8.49 6.73 19.43
CA GLU A 67 9.24 6.31 20.62
C GLU A 67 8.41 6.50 21.89
N ASP A 68 7.76 7.65 22.02
CA ASP A 68 6.82 7.94 23.11
C ASP A 68 5.64 6.95 23.13
N GLU A 69 4.94 6.80 21.99
CA GLU A 69 3.75 5.94 21.91
C GLU A 69 4.03 4.45 22.05
N MET A 70 5.20 4.00 21.64
CA MET A 70 5.62 2.61 21.83
C MET A 70 6.32 2.40 23.18
N SER A 71 6.63 3.48 23.91
CA SER A 71 7.48 3.44 25.11
C SER A 71 8.81 2.70 24.86
N LEU A 72 9.43 2.98 23.71
CA LEU A 72 10.68 2.36 23.25
C LEU A 72 11.72 3.42 22.88
N ASP A 73 13.00 3.07 22.98
CA ASP A 73 14.07 3.91 22.46
C ASP A 73 14.16 3.89 20.93
N GLU A 74 14.80 4.91 20.34
CA GLU A 74 15.00 5.00 18.89
C GLU A 74 15.60 3.70 18.32
N ARG A 75 16.60 3.12 19.00
CA ARG A 75 17.32 1.93 18.53
C ARG A 75 16.38 0.74 18.37
N SER A 76 15.46 0.56 19.30
CA SER A 76 14.46 -0.50 19.31
C SER A 76 13.43 -0.26 18.21
N CYS A 77 12.92 0.97 18.06
CA CYS A 77 12.03 1.33 16.95
C CYS A 77 12.67 1.08 15.58
N ARG A 78 13.96 1.43 15.42
CA ARG A 78 14.73 1.18 14.19
C ARG A 78 14.92 -0.30 13.91
N ARG A 79 15.18 -1.10 14.94
CA ARG A 79 15.28 -2.57 14.83
C ARG A 79 13.96 -3.18 14.37
N ILE A 80 12.84 -2.79 15.00
CA ILE A 80 11.49 -3.22 14.63
C ILE A 80 11.19 -2.83 13.19
N ARG A 81 11.51 -1.60 12.79
CA ARG A 81 11.38 -1.16 11.39
C ARG A 81 12.18 -2.05 10.43
N GLY A 82 13.42 -2.38 10.77
CA GLY A 82 14.26 -3.26 9.96
C GLY A 82 13.62 -4.64 9.76
N MET A 83 13.10 -5.23 10.84
CA MET A 83 12.37 -6.50 10.78
C MET A 83 11.10 -6.41 9.93
N LEU A 84 10.30 -5.35 10.12
CA LEU A 84 9.08 -5.09 9.35
C LEU A 84 9.39 -4.97 7.84
N VAL A 85 10.41 -4.20 7.47
CA VAL A 85 10.81 -4.03 6.06
C VAL A 85 11.31 -5.33 5.47
N SER A 86 12.18 -6.07 6.18
CA SER A 86 12.68 -7.37 5.72
C SER A 86 11.53 -8.38 5.54
N LYS A 87 10.59 -8.43 6.49
CA LYS A 87 9.45 -9.34 6.41
C LYS A 87 8.51 -8.95 5.27
N GLY A 88 8.22 -7.66 5.11
CA GLY A 88 7.44 -7.15 3.98
C GLY A 88 8.08 -7.46 2.63
N ALA A 89 9.39 -7.29 2.50
CA ALA A 89 10.12 -7.62 1.27
C ALA A 89 10.01 -9.10 0.90
N ARG A 90 10.15 -10.01 1.88
CA ARG A 90 9.96 -11.45 1.67
C ARG A 90 8.52 -11.79 1.31
N PHE A 91 7.54 -11.18 1.99
CA PHE A 91 6.12 -11.44 1.73
C PHE A 91 5.70 -11.00 0.33
N LEU A 92 6.26 -9.90 -0.14
CA LEU A 92 5.95 -9.30 -1.44
C LEU A 92 6.87 -9.80 -2.57
N ASN A 93 7.83 -10.69 -2.30
CA ASN A 93 8.84 -11.17 -3.25
C ASN A 93 9.63 -10.03 -3.94
N VAL A 94 10.07 -9.02 -3.18
CA VAL A 94 10.74 -7.81 -3.70
C VAL A 94 12.18 -7.66 -3.19
N GLY A 95 12.76 -8.71 -2.60
CA GLY A 95 14.10 -8.67 -1.99
C GLY A 95 14.84 -9.99 -2.08
#